data_AF-A0A2D6PPZ2-F1
#
_entry.id   AF-A0A2D6PPZ2-F1
#
_cell.length_a   1.000
_cell.length_b   1.000
_cell.length_c   1.000
_cell.angle_alpha   90.00
_cell.angle_beta   90.00
_cell.angle_gamma   90.00
#
_symmetry.space_group_name_H-M   'P 1'
#
loop_
_entity.id
_entity.type
_entity.pdbx_description
1 polymer ?
#
loop_
_entity_poly.entity_id
_entity_poly.type
_entity_poly.pdbx_seq_one_letter_code
_entity_poly.pdbx_strand_id
1 'polypeptide(L)'
;MRGTTRTIMVSAFAALIAWNVASLAPAQSGQHVHTSNCKRWAPPTTRTVKDRVWIKGAARRIWVPAKYKTTYGPGGNPVQTLVRRGYYKTVRDKGRWEVRSRRVTVPGRWKFICGH
;
A
#
# COMPACT_ATOMS: atom_id res chain seq x y z
N MET A 1 -34.15 -15.11 -10.25
CA MET A 1 -34.62 -14.24 -9.15
C MET A 1 -34.43 -14.99 -7.83
N ARG A 2 -34.11 -14.27 -6.74
CA ARG A 2 -33.61 -14.73 -5.41
C ARG A 2 -32.07 -14.88 -5.40
N GLY A 3 -31.24 -13.96 -4.90
CA GLY A 3 -31.46 -12.87 -3.95
C GLY A 3 -31.22 -13.35 -2.52
N THR A 4 -29.95 -13.50 -2.10
CA THR A 4 -29.61 -13.79 -0.70
C THR A 4 -28.38 -12.98 -0.28
N THR A 5 -28.65 -11.74 0.11
CA THR A 5 -27.75 -10.85 0.84
C THR A 5 -27.49 -11.45 2.22
N ARG A 6 -26.23 -11.71 2.59
CA ARG A 6 -25.86 -12.03 3.98
C ARG A 6 -25.00 -10.93 4.57
N THR A 7 -25.63 -10.28 5.53
CA THR A 7 -25.19 -9.26 6.47
C THR A 7 -24.04 -9.74 7.36
N ILE A 8 -23.00 -8.90 7.41
CA ILE A 8 -22.10 -8.49 8.49
C ILE A 8 -22.17 -9.28 9.82
N MET A 9 -21.02 -9.84 10.23
CA MET A 9 -20.60 -9.92 11.64
C MET A 9 -19.18 -9.37 11.75
N VAL A 10 -19.04 -8.13 12.23
CA VAL A 10 -17.78 -7.61 12.77
C VAL A 10 -17.89 -7.74 14.28
N SER A 11 -17.33 -8.81 14.83
CA SER A 11 -17.32 -9.05 16.27
C SER A 11 -16.16 -8.28 16.90
N ALA A 12 -16.51 -7.60 17.98
CA ALA A 12 -15.66 -6.74 18.80
C ALA A 12 -14.51 -7.50 19.47
N PHE A 13 -13.32 -6.91 19.43
CA PHE A 13 -12.24 -7.17 20.38
C PHE A 13 -11.80 -5.84 20.99
N ALA A 14 -12.54 -5.38 22.00
CA ALA A 14 -12.06 -4.36 22.93
C ALA A 14 -11.51 -5.10 24.15
N ALA A 15 -10.21 -5.36 24.16
CA ALA A 15 -9.50 -5.91 25.31
C ALA A 15 -8.87 -4.77 26.12
N LEU A 16 -9.17 -4.80 27.42
CA LEU A 16 -8.74 -3.91 28.49
C LEU A 16 -7.25 -3.49 28.42
N ILE A 17 -7.01 -2.18 28.53
CA ILE A 17 -5.75 -1.64 29.05
C ILE A 17 -6.11 -0.89 30.33
N ALA A 18 -5.94 -1.56 31.48
CA ALA A 18 -6.07 -0.94 32.78
C ALA A 18 -4.90 0.03 33.00
N TRP A 19 -5.27 1.28 33.28
CA TRP A 19 -4.41 2.40 33.62
C TRP A 19 -3.53 2.11 34.84
N ASN A 20 -2.22 2.27 34.68
CA ASN A 20 -1.29 2.53 35.78
C ASN A 20 -0.69 3.92 35.51
N VAL A 21 -1.42 4.98 35.86
CA VAL A 21 -0.92 6.36 35.78
C VAL A 21 -0.40 6.73 37.16
N ALA A 22 0.81 6.25 37.47
CA ALA A 22 1.61 6.89 38.52
C ALA A 22 1.90 8.31 38.05
N SER A 23 1.42 9.26 38.83
CA SER A 23 1.56 10.71 38.65
C SER A 23 3.03 11.14 38.63
N LEU A 24 3.63 11.16 37.44
CA LEU A 24 4.78 12.00 37.15
C LEU A 24 4.25 13.42 36.97
N ALA A 25 4.30 14.21 38.05
CA ALA A 25 4.11 15.65 37.92
C ALA A 25 5.12 16.16 36.88
N PRO A 26 4.70 16.89 35.82
CA PRO A 26 5.65 17.47 34.91
C PRO A 26 6.48 18.47 35.72
N ALA A 27 7.81 18.28 35.74
CA ALA A 27 8.70 19.35 36.13
C ALA A 27 8.33 20.56 35.28
N GLN A 28 7.80 21.60 35.91
CA GLN A 28 7.49 22.85 35.22
C GLN A 28 8.83 23.46 34.81
N SER A 29 9.31 23.10 33.62
CA SER A 29 10.31 23.90 32.94
C SER A 29 9.70 25.28 32.78
N GLY A 30 10.36 26.30 33.35
CA GLY A 30 9.83 27.67 33.40
C GLY A 30 9.27 28.06 32.04
N GLN A 31 7.97 28.38 31.99
CA GLN A 31 7.30 28.78 30.77
C GLN A 31 7.92 30.09 30.30
N HIS A 32 8.89 30.00 29.39
CA HIS A 32 9.45 31.17 28.73
C HIS A 32 8.42 31.68 27.72
N VAL A 33 7.96 32.92 27.90
CA VAL A 33 7.05 33.59 26.97
C VAL A 33 7.82 33.99 25.71
N HIS A 34 7.43 33.43 24.57
CA HIS A 34 8.01 33.80 23.28
C HIS A 34 7.64 35.25 22.91
N THR A 35 8.61 36.17 23.00
CA THR A 35 8.44 37.53 22.47
C THR A 35 8.70 37.57 20.96
N SER A 36 8.37 38.69 20.30
CA SER A 36 8.65 38.91 18.88
C SER A 36 10.14 38.76 18.52
N ASN A 37 11.04 39.11 19.45
CA ASN A 37 12.49 38.99 19.28
C ASN A 37 12.98 37.53 19.20
N CYS A 38 12.16 36.58 19.62
CA CYS A 38 12.49 35.15 19.56
C CYS A 38 12.17 34.50 18.20
N LYS A 39 11.53 35.24 17.28
CA LYS A 39 11.21 34.77 15.93
C LYS A 39 12.40 35.02 15.01
N ARG A 40 12.89 33.97 14.37
CA ARG A 40 13.86 34.08 13.28
C ARG A 40 13.27 33.50 12.01
N TRP A 41 13.54 34.16 10.89
CA TRP A 41 13.17 33.67 9.59
C TRP A 41 14.00 32.43 9.24
N ALA A 42 13.33 31.31 8.95
CA ALA A 42 13.97 30.14 8.38
C ALA A 42 13.77 30.16 6.86
N PRO A 43 14.84 30.16 6.04
CA PRO A 43 14.72 30.19 4.59
C PRO A 43 14.03 28.92 4.07
N PRO A 44 13.50 28.96 2.84
CA PRO A 44 13.00 27.77 2.16
C PRO A 44 14.04 26.66 2.15
N THR A 45 13.60 25.41 2.28
CA THR A 45 14.50 24.27 2.32
C THR A 45 13.91 23.11 1.52
N THR A 46 14.78 22.41 0.80
CA THR A 46 14.40 21.22 0.04
C THR A 46 14.36 20.03 0.99
N ARG A 47 13.22 19.35 1.05
CA ARG A 47 13.06 18.10 1.81
C ARG A 47 12.75 16.96 0.88
N THR A 48 13.25 15.77 1.22
CA THR A 48 12.85 14.53 0.57
C THR A 48 11.65 13.97 1.31
N VAL A 49 10.52 13.82 0.63
CA VAL A 49 9.31 13.18 1.16
C VAL A 49 9.16 11.82 0.49
N LYS A 50 8.70 10.84 1.28
CA LYS A 50 8.41 9.49 0.83
C LYS A 50 6.90 9.31 0.73
N ASP A 51 6.40 9.17 -0.48
CA ASP A 51 4.98 8.94 -0.76
C ASP A 51 4.76 7.46 -1.10
N ARG A 52 3.65 6.87 -0.62
CA ARG A 52 3.21 5.54 -1.05
C ARG A 52 2.33 5.69 -2.28
N VAL A 53 2.79 5.16 -3.40
CA VAL A 53 2.07 5.22 -4.68
C VAL A 53 1.62 3.82 -5.07
N TRP A 54 0.35 3.68 -5.44
CA TRP A 54 -0.15 2.43 -5.99
C TRP A 54 0.22 2.32 -7.47
N ILE A 55 0.97 1.28 -7.81
CA ILE A 55 1.35 0.98 -9.19
C ILE A 55 0.42 -0.12 -9.69
N LYS A 56 -0.30 0.18 -10.77
CA LYS A 56 -1.15 -0.80 -11.44
C LYS A 56 -0.28 -1.92 -12.01
N GLY A 57 -0.69 -3.16 -11.79
CA GLY A 57 -0.01 -4.32 -12.34
C GLY A 57 -0.04 -4.31 -13.86
N ALA A 58 1.02 -4.83 -14.48
CA ALA A 58 1.13 -4.91 -15.92
C ALA A 58 0.15 -5.94 -16.49
N ALA A 59 -0.31 -5.71 -17.71
CA ALA A 59 -1.01 -6.71 -18.49
C ALA A 59 -0.03 -7.31 -19.50
N ARG A 60 0.04 -8.64 -19.56
CA ARG A 60 0.85 -9.35 -20.55
C ARG A 60 0.05 -10.47 -21.19
N ARG A 61 0.36 -10.75 -22.46
CA ARG A 61 -0.22 -11.87 -23.20
C ARG A 61 0.69 -13.07 -23.01
N ILE A 62 0.13 -14.18 -22.56
CA ILE A 62 0.80 -15.47 -22.52
C ILE A 62 0.21 -16.35 -23.62
N TRP A 63 1.05 -17.08 -24.33
CA TRP A 63 0.57 -18.13 -25.23
C TRP A 63 0.19 -19.36 -24.39
N VAL A 64 -1.05 -19.81 -24.54
CA VAL A 64 -1.52 -21.07 -23.98
C VAL A 64 -1.47 -22.11 -25.10
N PRO A 65 -0.62 -23.15 -24.99
CA PRO A 65 -0.47 -24.14 -26.04
C PRO A 65 -1.77 -24.92 -26.26
N ALA A 66 -1.91 -25.46 -27.47
CA ALA A 66 -3.02 -26.36 -27.79
C ALA A 66 -2.96 -27.62 -26.92
N LYS A 67 -4.14 -28.12 -26.53
CA LYS A 67 -4.25 -29.39 -25.80
C LYS A 67 -4.66 -30.48 -26.77
N TYR A 68 -3.82 -31.50 -26.86
CA TYR A 68 -4.10 -32.73 -27.61
C TYR A 68 -4.38 -33.87 -26.63
N LYS A 69 -5.16 -34.84 -27.06
CA LYS A 69 -5.37 -36.12 -26.37
C LYS A 69 -4.94 -37.21 -27.32
N THR A 70 -4.11 -38.12 -26.83
CA THR A 70 -3.76 -39.33 -27.56
C THR A 70 -4.83 -40.38 -27.30
N THR A 71 -5.36 -40.97 -28.37
CA THR A 71 -6.28 -42.10 -28.33
C THR A 71 -5.73 -43.21 -29.21
N TYR A 72 -5.99 -44.47 -28.85
CA TYR A 72 -5.55 -45.62 -29.64
C TYR A 72 -6.74 -46.17 -30.43
N GLY A 73 -6.55 -46.32 -31.74
CA GLY A 73 -7.54 -46.95 -32.61
C GLY A 73 -7.54 -48.48 -32.49
N PRO A 74 -8.46 -49.17 -33.18
CA PRO A 74 -8.55 -50.64 -33.17
C PRO A 74 -7.27 -51.38 -33.58
N GLY A 75 -6.41 -50.75 -34.39
CA GLY A 75 -5.11 -51.29 -34.80
C GLY A 75 -3.92 -50.91 -33.90
N GLY A 76 -4.16 -50.33 -32.72
CA GLY A 76 -3.10 -49.94 -31.78
C GLY A 76 -2.28 -48.70 -32.18
N ASN A 77 -2.59 -48.07 -33.31
CA ASN A 77 -1.93 -46.84 -33.73
C ASN A 77 -2.39 -45.63 -32.89
N PRO A 78 -1.45 -44.80 -32.38
CA PRO A 78 -1.80 -43.59 -31.65
C PRO A 78 -2.32 -42.51 -32.61
N VAL A 79 -3.48 -41.94 -32.29
CA VAL A 79 -4.06 -40.77 -32.96
C VAL A 79 -4.10 -39.62 -31.97
N GLN A 80 -3.60 -38.45 -32.38
CA GLN A 80 -3.73 -37.23 -31.59
C GLN A 80 -4.98 -36.45 -32.01
N THR A 81 -5.96 -36.37 -31.12
CA THR A 81 -7.13 -35.52 -31.31
C THR A 81 -6.91 -34.18 -30.64
N LEU A 82 -7.12 -33.10 -31.40
CA LEU A 82 -7.10 -31.75 -30.86
C LEU A 82 -8.31 -31.56 -29.93
N VAL A 83 -8.07 -31.39 -28.63
CA VAL A 83 -9.12 -31.14 -27.63
C VAL A 83 -9.42 -29.65 -27.52
N ARG A 84 -8.38 -28.81 -27.62
CA ARG A 84 -8.51 -27.36 -27.51
C ARG A 84 -7.42 -26.66 -28.30
N ARG A 85 -7.81 -25.71 -29.15
CA ARG A 85 -6.86 -24.84 -29.89
C ARG A 85 -6.03 -24.01 -28.91
N GLY A 86 -4.77 -23.79 -29.26
CA GLY A 86 -3.92 -22.83 -28.58
C GLY A 86 -4.47 -21.42 -28.74
N TYR A 87 -4.27 -20.57 -27.75
CA TYR A 87 -4.78 -19.19 -27.76
C TYR A 87 -3.91 -18.28 -26.90
N TYR A 88 -3.95 -16.99 -27.20
CA TYR A 88 -3.35 -16.00 -26.30
C TYR A 88 -4.30 -15.67 -25.16
N LYS A 89 -3.80 -15.74 -23.93
CA LYS A 89 -4.50 -15.31 -22.73
C LYS A 89 -3.86 -14.03 -22.20
N THR A 90 -4.67 -13.00 -22.00
CA THR A 90 -4.22 -11.79 -21.29
C THR A 90 -4.28 -12.07 -19.79
N VAL A 91 -3.13 -11.96 -19.13
CA VAL A 91 -3.01 -12.06 -17.67
C VAL A 91 -2.66 -10.68 -17.14
N ARG A 92 -3.27 -10.31 -16.01
CA ARG A 92 -2.97 -9.08 -15.29
C ARG A 92 -2.22 -9.43 -14.02
N ASP A 93 -1.03 -8.88 -13.86
CA ASP A 93 -0.31 -8.98 -12.61
C ASP A 93 -1.03 -8.17 -11.53
N LYS A 94 -0.86 -8.54 -10.26
CA LYS A 94 -1.36 -7.71 -9.15
C LYS A 94 -0.63 -6.37 -9.16
N GLY A 95 -1.37 -5.30 -8.86
CA GLY A 95 -0.75 -4.03 -8.50
C GLY A 95 0.04 -4.15 -7.21
N ARG A 96 0.94 -3.19 -6.98
CA ARG A 96 1.74 -3.13 -5.75
C ARG A 96 1.86 -1.69 -5.25
N TRP A 97 2.01 -1.56 -3.93
CA TRP A 97 2.44 -0.30 -3.33
C TRP A 97 3.95 -0.14 -3.50
N GLU A 98 4.38 1.02 -3.94
CA GLU A 98 5.79 1.39 -4.04
C GLU A 98 6.01 2.70 -3.29
N VAL A 99 7.13 2.81 -2.59
CA VAL A 99 7.54 4.06 -1.94
C VAL A 99 8.37 4.85 -2.93
N ARG A 100 7.91 6.06 -3.26
CA ARG A 100 8.64 6.98 -4.13
C ARG A 100 9.11 8.18 -3.33
N SER A 101 10.39 8.51 -3.51
CA SER A 101 10.99 9.70 -2.92
C SER A 101 10.88 10.84 -3.91
N ARG A 102 10.34 11.98 -3.48
CA ARG A 102 10.39 13.22 -4.25
C ARG A 102 10.92 14.37 -3.42
N ARG A 103 11.60 15.31 -4.07
CA ARG A 103 12.05 16.55 -3.44
C ARG A 103 10.92 17.55 -3.48
N VAL A 104 10.64 18.16 -2.33
CA VAL A 104 9.68 19.25 -2.19
C VAL A 104 10.37 20.44 -1.57
N THR A 105 10.17 21.62 -2.16
CA THR A 105 10.59 22.87 -1.55
C THR A 105 9.57 23.22 -0.48
N VAL A 106 9.99 23.19 0.77
CA VAL A 106 9.19 23.72 1.87
C VAL A 106 9.41 25.23 1.89
N PRO A 107 8.35 26.04 1.81
CA PRO A 107 8.49 27.49 1.87
C PRO A 107 9.13 27.92 3.19
N GLY A 108 9.81 29.06 3.15
CA GLY A 108 10.38 29.67 4.34
C GLY A 108 9.28 29.98 5.36
N ARG A 109 9.63 29.95 6.64
CA ARG A 109 8.67 30.24 7.72
C ARG A 109 9.38 30.84 8.92
N TRP A 110 8.67 31.67 9.67
CA TRP A 110 9.12 32.11 10.98
C TRP A 110 9.15 30.94 11.96
N LYS A 111 10.24 30.80 12.71
CA LYS A 111 10.38 29.81 13.79
C LYS A 111 10.82 30.52 15.07
N PHE A 112 10.35 30.03 16.20
CA PHE A 112 10.86 30.44 17.50
C PHE A 112 12.15 29.68 17.82
N ILE A 113 13.18 30.37 18.31
CA ILE A 113 14.53 29.79 18.56
C ILE A 113 14.86 29.68 20.06
N CYS A 114 14.17 30.38 20.95
CA CYS A 114 14.43 30.29 22.39
C CYS A 114 13.88 28.99 23.00
N GLY A 115 14.60 28.42 23.97
CA GLY A 115 14.27 27.16 24.64
C GLY A 115 15.23 26.01 24.37
N HIS A 116 16.51 26.29 24.09
CA HIS A 116 17.60 25.31 24.17
C HIS A 116 18.25 25.35 25.54
#